data_AF-A0A7C7HJV1-F1
#
_entry.id   AF-A0A7C7HJV1-F1
#
_cell.length_a   1.000
_cell.length_b   1.000
_cell.length_c   1.000
_cell.angle_alpha   90.00
_cell.angle_beta   90.00
_cell.angle_gamma   90.00
#
_symmetry.space_group_name_H-M   'P 1'
#
loop_
_entity.id
_entity.type
_entity.pdbx_description
1 polymer ?
#
loop_
_entity_poly.entity_id
_entity_poly.type
_entity_poly.pdbx_seq_one_letter_code
_entity_poly.pdbx_strand_id
1 'polypeptide(L)'
;MVDQLAAKWLEISETGICDLPNIQRLKSGGTSFSNAITSNPVCCAARSTLATGLTSRGHGVLENGYQLDPDLPTFMRTLQESGWRTGAFGKVHLNPHFGGLYPDYHRYGFDVTHITEDARGGEWLDWVESEHPQHYQAVLATIWPTEIPKYAAYSRKRNLQDRIKAIRQNFDWTTPEFPDSTPGAYALPFPEEVSQTCWITMHALNFLRETPIDQPCYAHISYVQPHSPFCAPADYIHRIDPLTLPSPVPAEWESDPHAPAYFSGKTPVKPNWQLIRRNYFADLMHLDHQLGQVLDLLETQGRDQNTYIVFLSDHGELLADHGFTGKEERHYDACIRVSLIVTGPGLRQGQICDDLVQLEDICPAVLEIANQSFPPMPRMGPYLKVEAEDLPQLPGKSLLPLCRGERPSDWRTAAYRGSYNAIRSVNPGDWAQTIRTDQYRYTIYPKQGGQLFDLQKDPDEQRNLVADPDYLKIRQELQYQLMELIILQVYPKTRRSLFALGVH
;
A
#
# COMPACT_ATOMS: atom_id res chain seq x y z
N MET A 1 -2.95 7.76 -2.59
CA MET A 1 -2.49 6.49 -1.99
C MET A 1 -1.56 6.81 -0.84
N VAL A 2 -1.62 6.03 0.23
CA VAL A 2 -0.77 6.18 1.43
C VAL A 2 -0.10 4.85 1.71
N ASP A 3 1.24 4.82 1.79
CA ASP A 3 1.95 3.57 2.07
C ASP A 3 1.77 3.13 3.52
N GLN A 4 1.62 1.83 3.77
CA GLN A 4 1.68 1.28 5.13
C GLN A 4 0.57 1.81 6.08
N LEU A 5 -0.62 2.11 5.53
CA LEU A 5 -1.80 2.56 6.28
C LEU A 5 -2.83 1.45 6.45
N ALA A 6 -2.85 0.82 7.62
CA ALA A 6 -3.87 -0.17 7.94
C ALA A 6 -5.22 0.49 8.24
N ALA A 7 -6.32 -0.18 7.87
CA ALA A 7 -7.68 0.28 8.18
C ALA A 7 -7.89 0.48 9.69
N LYS A 8 -7.41 -0.47 10.50
CA LYS A 8 -7.49 -0.43 11.97
C LYS A 8 -6.96 0.89 12.54
N TRP A 9 -5.82 1.37 12.05
CA TRP A 9 -5.20 2.59 12.58
C TRP A 9 -5.93 3.85 12.15
N LEU A 10 -6.49 3.86 10.94
CA LEU A 10 -7.37 4.95 10.52
C LEU A 10 -8.66 4.98 11.35
N GLU A 11 -9.30 3.82 11.58
CA GLU A 11 -10.49 3.71 12.44
C GLU A 11 -10.21 4.17 13.88
N ILE A 12 -9.08 3.75 14.44
CA ILE A 12 -8.64 4.13 15.78
C ILE A 12 -8.30 5.62 15.88
N SER A 13 -7.71 6.23 14.84
CA SER A 13 -7.43 7.67 14.89
C SER A 13 -8.68 8.51 15.13
N GLU A 14 -9.82 8.07 14.61
CA GLU A 14 -11.12 8.75 14.69
C GLU A 14 -11.77 8.68 16.09
N THR A 15 -11.23 7.89 17.03
CA THR A 15 -11.73 7.81 18.41
C THR A 15 -11.25 8.96 19.29
N GLY A 16 -10.84 10.08 18.69
CA GLY A 16 -10.32 11.26 19.39
C GLY A 16 -8.81 11.27 19.61
N ILE A 17 -8.04 10.39 18.94
CA ILE A 17 -6.57 10.41 19.00
C ILE A 17 -6.01 11.54 18.16
N CYS A 18 -6.53 11.73 16.95
CA CYS A 18 -6.19 12.86 16.12
C CYS A 18 -7.39 13.35 15.29
N ASP A 19 -7.33 14.62 14.89
CA ASP A 19 -8.34 15.24 14.04
C ASP A 19 -7.94 15.08 12.57
N LEU A 20 -8.84 14.49 11.77
CA LEU A 20 -8.64 14.15 10.35
C LEU A 20 -9.79 14.69 9.49
N PRO A 21 -10.00 16.02 9.47
CA PRO A 21 -11.19 16.62 8.86
C PRO A 21 -11.30 16.36 7.35
N ASN A 22 -10.19 16.22 6.64
CA ASN A 22 -10.22 16.02 5.18
C ASN A 22 -10.50 14.56 4.81
N ILE A 23 -10.04 13.60 5.61
CA ILE A 23 -10.47 12.21 5.51
C ILE A 23 -11.95 12.10 5.87
N GLN A 24 -12.43 12.79 6.92
CA GLN A 24 -13.88 12.83 7.21
C GLN A 24 -14.68 13.43 6.06
N ARG A 25 -14.16 14.49 5.42
CA ARG A 25 -14.76 15.06 4.20
C ARG A 25 -14.87 14.01 3.09
N LEU A 26 -13.84 13.21 2.83
CA LEU A 26 -13.92 12.09 1.87
C LEU A 26 -14.94 11.03 2.28
N LYS A 27 -14.92 10.56 3.53
CA LYS A 27 -15.87 9.54 4.02
C LYS A 27 -17.32 10.02 3.88
N SER A 28 -17.58 11.27 4.22
CA SER A 28 -18.90 11.89 4.10
C SER A 28 -19.33 12.08 2.64
N GLY A 29 -18.38 12.32 1.73
CA GLY A 29 -18.63 12.54 0.31
C GLY A 29 -18.70 11.28 -0.55
N GLY A 30 -18.51 10.08 0.00
CA GLY A 30 -18.52 8.86 -0.81
C GLY A 30 -18.77 7.56 -0.04
N THR A 31 -18.16 6.49 -0.53
CA THR A 31 -18.26 5.14 0.06
C THR A 31 -16.96 4.74 0.73
N SER A 32 -17.03 4.43 2.02
CA SER A 32 -15.94 3.82 2.80
C SER A 32 -16.11 2.31 2.82
N PHE A 33 -15.06 1.55 2.51
CA PHE A 33 -15.10 0.09 2.53
C PHE A 33 -14.50 -0.44 3.83
N SER A 34 -15.28 -1.17 4.63
CA SER A 34 -14.81 -1.72 5.91
C SER A 34 -14.01 -3.01 5.75
N ASN A 35 -14.16 -3.69 4.59
CA ASN A 35 -13.56 -4.99 4.27
C ASN A 35 -12.70 -4.93 2.99
N ALA A 36 -11.85 -3.91 2.85
CA ALA A 36 -10.86 -3.83 1.79
C ALA A 36 -9.56 -4.57 2.17
N ILE A 37 -9.18 -5.58 1.40
CA ILE A 37 -8.06 -6.48 1.71
C ILE A 37 -6.95 -6.34 0.66
N THR A 38 -5.71 -6.16 1.12
CA THR A 38 -4.55 -6.18 0.22
C THR A 38 -4.26 -7.58 -0.32
N SER A 39 -4.00 -7.67 -1.62
CA SER A 39 -3.71 -8.93 -2.31
C SER A 39 -2.30 -9.44 -2.02
N ASN A 40 -1.41 -8.57 -1.52
CA ASN A 40 -0.04 -8.87 -1.11
C ASN A 40 0.42 -7.78 -0.11
N PRO A 41 0.93 -8.08 1.10
CA PRO A 41 1.13 -7.09 2.14
C PRO A 41 2.49 -6.39 1.96
N VAL A 42 2.96 -6.23 0.72
CA VAL A 42 4.31 -5.78 0.36
C VAL A 42 4.20 -4.82 -0.83
N CYS A 43 4.94 -3.70 -0.76
CA CYS A 43 4.71 -2.53 -1.61
C CYS A 43 4.72 -2.83 -3.11
N CYS A 44 5.81 -3.35 -3.68
CA CYS A 44 5.93 -3.56 -5.13
C CYS A 44 4.79 -4.43 -5.67
N ALA A 45 4.49 -5.51 -4.95
CA ALA A 45 3.51 -6.48 -5.38
C ALA A 45 2.08 -5.90 -5.30
N ALA A 46 1.73 -5.23 -4.20
CA ALA A 46 0.44 -4.56 -4.05
C ALA A 46 0.23 -3.45 -5.10
N ARG A 47 1.27 -2.63 -5.33
CA ARG A 47 1.23 -1.53 -6.30
C ARG A 47 1.18 -2.03 -7.73
N SER A 48 1.84 -3.14 -8.03
CA SER A 48 1.73 -3.83 -9.32
C SER A 48 0.34 -4.44 -9.54
N THR A 49 -0.29 -4.96 -8.48
CA THR A 49 -1.69 -5.43 -8.53
C THR A 49 -2.62 -4.27 -8.86
N LEU A 50 -2.46 -3.10 -8.22
CA LEU A 50 -3.22 -1.90 -8.56
C LEU A 50 -3.03 -1.49 -10.02
N ALA A 51 -1.77 -1.37 -10.47
CA ALA A 51 -1.42 -0.92 -11.81
C ALA A 51 -1.99 -1.81 -12.92
N THR A 52 -2.00 -3.13 -12.71
CA THR A 52 -2.35 -4.11 -13.75
C THR A 52 -3.74 -4.70 -13.59
N GLY A 53 -4.36 -4.59 -12.41
CA GLY A 53 -5.55 -5.35 -12.04
C GLY A 53 -5.32 -6.86 -11.90
N LEU A 54 -4.07 -7.33 -12.01
CA LEU A 54 -3.72 -8.75 -11.90
C LEU A 54 -3.29 -9.10 -10.46
N THR A 55 -3.38 -10.37 -10.09
CA THR A 55 -2.80 -10.86 -8.84
C THR A 55 -1.27 -10.87 -8.89
N SER A 56 -0.58 -11.03 -7.76
CA SER A 56 0.89 -11.17 -7.72
C SER A 56 1.43 -12.26 -8.65
N ARG A 57 0.73 -13.38 -8.76
CA ARG A 57 1.08 -14.45 -9.72
C ARG A 57 0.79 -14.05 -11.16
N GLY A 58 -0.28 -13.29 -11.36
CA GLY A 58 -0.66 -12.73 -12.64
C GLY A 58 0.43 -11.77 -13.17
N HIS A 59 0.81 -10.72 -12.46
CA HIS A 59 1.83 -9.80 -12.96
C HIS A 59 3.28 -10.29 -12.76
N GLY A 60 3.53 -11.23 -11.84
CA GLY A 60 4.86 -11.84 -11.62
C GLY A 60 5.75 -11.12 -10.60
N VAL A 61 5.25 -10.04 -9.99
CA VAL A 61 5.94 -9.31 -8.92
C VAL A 61 5.46 -9.89 -7.59
N LEU A 62 6.30 -10.71 -6.97
CA LEU A 62 5.94 -11.49 -5.77
C LEU A 62 6.37 -10.83 -4.45
N GLU A 63 7.34 -9.92 -4.53
CA GLU A 63 8.00 -9.24 -3.41
C GLU A 63 8.55 -7.89 -3.91
N ASN A 64 9.01 -7.03 -3.01
CA ASN A 64 9.91 -5.93 -3.34
C ASN A 64 11.16 -6.41 -4.10
N GLY A 65 11.79 -5.52 -4.87
CA GLY A 65 13.00 -5.85 -5.64
C GLY A 65 12.73 -6.55 -6.99
N TYR A 66 11.49 -6.84 -7.32
CA TYR A 66 11.08 -7.24 -8.67
C TYR A 66 10.72 -6.01 -9.49
N GLN A 67 11.08 -6.01 -10.77
CA GLN A 67 10.55 -5.03 -11.72
C GLN A 67 9.22 -5.55 -12.28
N LEU A 68 8.20 -4.70 -12.31
CA LEU A 68 7.01 -4.99 -13.10
C LEU A 68 7.41 -5.01 -14.57
N ASP A 69 7.07 -6.08 -15.29
CA ASP A 69 7.33 -6.16 -16.73
C ASP A 69 6.69 -4.95 -17.45
N PRO A 70 7.50 -4.07 -18.07
CA PRO A 70 6.99 -2.86 -18.71
C PRO A 70 6.20 -3.17 -19.98
N ASP A 71 6.14 -4.41 -20.46
CA ASP A 71 5.29 -4.79 -21.58
C ASP A 71 3.88 -5.21 -21.11
N LEU A 72 3.68 -5.43 -19.80
CA LEU A 72 2.34 -5.67 -19.27
C LEU A 72 1.48 -4.41 -19.37
N PRO A 73 0.19 -4.56 -19.76
CA PRO A 73 -0.75 -3.45 -19.74
C PRO A 73 -0.98 -2.97 -18.30
N THR A 74 -1.01 -1.66 -18.13
CA THR A 74 -1.43 -0.97 -16.90
C THR A 74 -2.64 -0.10 -17.22
N PHE A 75 -3.53 0.13 -16.24
CA PHE A 75 -4.63 1.04 -16.47
C PHE A 75 -4.12 2.47 -16.76
N MET A 76 -3.00 2.88 -16.16
CA MET A 76 -2.42 4.20 -16.39
C MET A 76 -2.02 4.38 -17.87
N ARG A 77 -1.43 3.36 -18.49
CA ARG A 77 -1.10 3.38 -19.91
C ARG A 77 -2.37 3.45 -20.76
N THR A 78 -3.39 2.67 -20.42
CA THR A 78 -4.68 2.73 -21.11
C THR A 78 -5.31 4.13 -21.02
N LEU A 79 -5.24 4.82 -19.87
CA LEU A 79 -5.71 6.20 -19.75
C LEU A 79 -4.89 7.16 -20.64
N GLN A 80 -3.56 7.07 -20.57
CA GLN A 80 -2.65 7.91 -21.36
C GLN A 80 -2.90 7.75 -22.87
N GLU A 81 -2.98 6.51 -23.36
CA GLU A 81 -3.25 6.21 -24.77
C GLU A 81 -4.62 6.69 -25.23
N SER A 82 -5.59 6.81 -24.31
CA SER A 82 -6.92 7.36 -24.54
C SER A 82 -7.01 8.88 -24.35
N GLY A 83 -5.87 9.58 -24.26
CA GLY A 83 -5.79 11.04 -24.26
C GLY A 83 -5.92 11.72 -22.89
N TRP A 84 -5.89 10.95 -21.79
CA TRP A 84 -5.79 11.52 -20.46
C TRP A 84 -4.38 12.04 -20.21
N ARG A 85 -4.25 13.21 -19.58
CA ARG A 85 -2.96 13.65 -19.03
C ARG A 85 -2.68 12.85 -17.76
N THR A 86 -1.56 12.16 -17.68
CA THR A 86 -1.24 11.28 -16.54
C THR A 86 -0.03 11.79 -15.76
N GLY A 87 -0.17 11.87 -14.43
CA GLY A 87 0.87 12.34 -13.52
C GLY A 87 1.14 11.36 -12.38
N ALA A 88 2.41 11.16 -12.01
CA ALA A 88 2.81 10.40 -10.84
C ALA A 88 3.68 11.23 -9.90
N PHE A 89 3.29 11.28 -8.62
CA PHE A 89 3.94 12.10 -7.61
C PHE A 89 4.22 11.25 -6.37
N GLY A 90 5.50 11.12 -6.02
CA GLY A 90 5.98 10.42 -4.83
C GLY A 90 6.43 8.99 -5.08
N LYS A 91 5.72 8.02 -4.49
CA LYS A 91 6.09 6.60 -4.49
C LYS A 91 5.26 5.82 -5.51
N VAL A 92 5.89 5.13 -6.46
CA VAL A 92 5.18 4.33 -7.48
C VAL A 92 5.56 2.86 -7.34
N HIS A 93 6.86 2.60 -7.18
CA HIS A 93 7.40 1.32 -6.78
C HIS A 93 7.10 0.14 -7.73
N LEU A 94 7.02 0.42 -9.04
CA LEU A 94 6.96 -0.59 -10.09
C LEU A 94 8.36 -1.03 -10.55
N ASN A 95 9.39 -0.24 -10.21
CA ASN A 95 10.80 -0.57 -10.39
C ASN A 95 11.39 -1.04 -9.05
N PRO A 96 12.44 -1.90 -9.07
CA PRO A 96 13.07 -2.38 -7.85
C PRO A 96 13.79 -1.24 -7.12
N HIS A 97 13.84 -1.28 -5.79
CA HIS A 97 14.52 -0.27 -4.97
C HIS A 97 15.98 0.01 -5.38
N PHE A 98 16.69 -1.04 -5.83
CA PHE A 98 18.08 -0.98 -6.27
C PHE A 98 18.23 -0.66 -7.77
N GLY A 99 17.13 -0.43 -8.49
CA GLY A 99 17.11 -0.08 -9.92
C GLY A 99 17.64 1.32 -10.22
N GLY A 100 17.77 2.18 -9.19
CA GLY A 100 18.29 3.54 -9.30
C GLY A 100 17.39 4.56 -8.60
N LEU A 101 17.92 5.78 -8.40
CA LEU A 101 17.21 6.86 -7.71
C LEU A 101 16.33 7.73 -8.63
N TYR A 102 16.42 7.51 -9.94
CA TYR A 102 15.66 8.22 -10.96
C TYR A 102 14.92 7.20 -11.82
N PRO A 103 13.93 6.49 -11.26
CA PRO A 103 13.15 5.53 -12.03
C PRO A 103 12.37 6.27 -13.12
N ASP A 104 12.39 5.70 -14.33
CA ASP A 104 11.53 6.15 -15.43
C ASP A 104 10.22 5.36 -15.39
N TYR A 105 9.12 6.07 -15.18
CA TYR A 105 7.77 5.49 -15.19
C TYR A 105 6.95 5.85 -16.43
N HIS A 106 7.51 6.55 -17.42
CA HIS A 106 6.81 6.90 -18.65
C HIS A 106 6.28 5.67 -19.38
N ARG A 107 7.08 4.59 -19.41
CA ARG A 107 6.66 3.31 -20.00
C ARG A 107 5.42 2.72 -19.35
N TYR A 108 5.12 3.02 -18.08
CA TYR A 108 3.92 2.50 -17.40
C TYR A 108 2.68 3.40 -17.55
N GLY A 109 2.76 4.47 -18.35
CA GLY A 109 1.60 5.30 -18.69
C GLY A 109 1.55 6.66 -18.00
N PHE A 110 2.70 7.25 -17.67
CA PHE A 110 2.76 8.57 -17.04
C PHE A 110 3.41 9.61 -17.96
N ASP A 111 2.76 10.76 -18.18
CA ASP A 111 3.34 11.89 -18.92
C ASP A 111 4.29 12.70 -18.06
N VAL A 112 3.92 12.92 -16.79
CA VAL A 112 4.66 13.73 -15.82
C VAL A 112 5.00 12.88 -14.61
N THR A 113 6.26 12.86 -14.21
CA THR A 113 6.71 12.06 -13.06
C THR A 113 7.61 12.88 -12.15
N HIS A 114 7.26 12.96 -10.86
CA HIS A 114 8.12 13.49 -9.81
C HIS A 114 8.25 12.46 -8.69
N ILE A 115 9.42 11.83 -8.57
CA ILE A 115 9.59 10.58 -7.81
C ILE A 115 10.65 10.71 -6.72
N THR A 116 10.37 10.12 -5.56
CA THR A 116 11.32 10.05 -4.43
C THR A 116 11.50 8.65 -3.84
N GLU A 117 10.48 7.78 -3.94
CA GLU A 117 10.44 6.42 -3.38
C GLU A 117 10.84 6.33 -1.89
N ASP A 118 10.92 5.11 -1.35
CA ASP A 118 11.28 4.85 0.05
C ASP A 118 12.72 5.22 0.39
N ALA A 119 13.60 5.21 -0.61
CA ALA A 119 15.00 5.52 -0.42
C ALA A 119 15.20 6.96 0.08
N ARG A 120 14.24 7.87 -0.16
CA ARG A 120 14.33 9.30 0.15
C ARG A 120 15.49 9.98 -0.58
N GLY A 121 15.72 9.56 -1.82
CA GLY A 121 16.76 10.09 -2.69
C GLY A 121 16.17 10.76 -3.93
N GLY A 122 16.93 10.73 -5.01
CA GLY A 122 16.46 11.14 -6.34
C GLY A 122 16.12 12.62 -6.41
N GLU A 123 15.03 12.93 -7.11
CA GLU A 123 14.64 14.30 -7.42
C GLU A 123 14.32 15.13 -6.16
N TRP A 124 13.71 14.54 -5.13
CA TRP A 124 13.48 15.24 -3.86
C TRP A 124 14.80 15.69 -3.24
N LEU A 125 15.82 14.81 -3.22
CA LEU A 125 17.13 15.16 -2.68
C LEU A 125 17.82 16.26 -3.49
N ASP A 126 17.65 16.26 -4.81
CA ASP A 126 18.18 17.29 -5.71
C ASP A 126 17.50 18.64 -5.44
N TRP A 127 16.18 18.64 -5.25
CA TRP A 127 15.40 19.82 -4.89
C TRP A 127 15.80 20.37 -3.51
N VAL A 128 16.02 19.50 -2.50
CA VAL A 128 16.55 19.95 -1.21
C VAL A 128 17.93 20.58 -1.36
N GLU A 129 18.81 20.02 -2.19
CA GLU A 129 20.14 20.59 -2.41
C GLU A 129 20.08 21.99 -3.05
N SER A 130 19.15 22.21 -3.99
CA SER A 130 19.04 23.49 -4.69
C SER A 130 18.28 24.55 -3.89
N GLU A 131 17.10 24.20 -3.36
CA GLU A 131 16.18 25.15 -2.74
C GLU A 131 16.35 25.26 -1.21
N HIS A 132 16.85 24.21 -0.57
CA HIS A 132 16.99 24.12 0.89
C HIS A 132 18.39 23.65 1.34
N PRO A 133 19.50 24.21 0.81
CA PRO A 133 20.85 23.70 1.04
C PRO A 133 21.25 23.66 2.52
N GLN A 134 20.67 24.53 3.36
CA GLN A 134 20.88 24.54 4.81
C GLN A 134 20.36 23.28 5.53
N HIS A 135 19.38 22.58 4.94
CA HIS A 135 18.79 21.36 5.50
C HIS A 135 19.38 20.08 4.88
N TYR A 136 20.17 20.21 3.82
CA TYR A 136 20.69 19.08 3.04
C TYR A 136 21.42 18.02 3.89
N GLN A 137 22.23 18.44 4.86
CA GLN A 137 22.95 17.50 5.73
C GLN A 137 22.00 16.72 6.67
N ALA A 138 20.98 17.38 7.22
CA ALA A 138 19.97 16.73 8.05
C ALA A 138 19.11 15.78 7.21
N VAL A 139 18.74 16.17 5.99
CA VAL A 139 18.05 15.32 5.02
C VAL A 139 18.86 14.06 4.71
N LEU A 140 20.16 14.17 4.43
CA LEU A 140 21.03 12.99 4.20
C LEU A 140 21.01 12.02 5.38
N ALA A 141 20.84 12.49 6.61
CA ALA A 141 20.72 11.61 7.77
C ALA A 141 19.45 10.75 7.72
N THR A 142 18.38 11.20 7.06
CA THR A 142 17.10 10.47 6.99
C THR A 142 17.04 9.38 5.91
N ILE A 143 17.98 9.40 4.95
CA ILE A 143 18.03 8.50 3.78
C ILE A 143 18.49 7.09 4.16
N TRP A 144 17.91 6.06 3.57
CA TRP A 144 18.39 4.68 3.75
C TRP A 144 19.61 4.39 2.88
N PRO A 145 20.80 4.18 3.47
CA PRO A 145 22.01 3.98 2.68
C PRO A 145 21.98 2.68 1.89
N THR A 146 21.23 1.66 2.32
CA THR A 146 21.14 0.36 1.63
C THR A 146 20.50 0.46 0.26
N GLU A 147 19.58 1.41 0.09
CA GLU A 147 18.85 1.63 -1.17
C GLU A 147 19.63 2.53 -2.15
N ILE A 148 20.76 3.09 -1.72
CA ILE A 148 21.64 3.87 -2.59
C ILE A 148 22.62 2.90 -3.29
N PRO A 149 22.63 2.79 -4.63
CA PRO A 149 23.56 1.92 -5.33
C PRO A 149 25.02 2.22 -4.97
N LYS A 150 25.82 1.17 -4.71
CA LYS A 150 27.27 1.30 -4.40
C LYS A 150 28.07 1.92 -5.55
N TYR A 151 27.63 1.70 -6.78
CA TYR A 151 28.27 2.22 -7.98
C TYR A 151 27.70 3.58 -8.35
N ALA A 152 28.55 4.43 -8.93
CA ALA A 152 28.38 5.86 -9.19
C ALA A 152 27.25 6.25 -10.17
N ALA A 153 26.07 5.63 -10.10
CA ALA A 153 24.88 6.03 -10.85
C ALA A 153 24.39 7.44 -10.44
N TYR A 154 24.82 7.93 -9.28
CA TYR A 154 24.83 9.37 -9.01
C TYR A 154 26.06 9.99 -9.68
N SER A 155 26.02 10.13 -11.01
CA SER A 155 27.17 10.52 -11.85
C SER A 155 27.86 11.83 -11.41
N ARG A 156 27.17 12.68 -10.63
CA ARG A 156 27.68 13.93 -10.05
C ARG A 156 28.22 13.85 -8.61
N LYS A 157 27.90 12.80 -7.83
CA LYS A 157 28.26 12.66 -6.39
C LYS A 157 28.89 11.29 -6.14
N ARG A 158 30.19 11.16 -6.47
CA ARG A 158 30.99 10.00 -6.03
C ARG A 158 30.86 9.87 -4.51
N ASN A 159 30.65 8.65 -4.02
CA ASN A 159 30.59 8.29 -2.58
C ASN A 159 29.36 8.81 -1.79
N LEU A 160 28.22 9.11 -2.43
CA LEU A 160 27.00 9.53 -1.72
C LEU A 160 26.56 8.54 -0.64
N GLN A 161 26.58 7.23 -0.93
CA GLN A 161 26.24 6.19 0.04
C GLN A 161 27.15 6.25 1.29
N ASP A 162 28.47 6.41 1.11
CA ASP A 162 29.40 6.48 2.22
C ASP A 162 29.26 7.77 3.03
N ARG A 163 28.96 8.89 2.36
CA ARG A 163 28.63 10.15 3.02
C ARG A 163 27.36 10.02 3.88
N ILE A 164 26.30 9.40 3.36
CA ILE A 164 25.07 9.13 4.13
C ILE A 164 25.38 8.26 5.34
N LYS A 165 26.14 7.16 5.18
CA LYS A 165 26.55 6.30 6.29
C LYS A 165 27.31 7.08 7.36
N ALA A 166 28.29 7.90 6.96
CA ALA A 166 29.10 8.68 7.88
C ALA A 166 28.27 9.74 8.64
N ILE A 167 27.34 10.41 7.96
CA ILE A 167 26.41 11.36 8.60
C ILE A 167 25.51 10.62 9.59
N ARG A 168 24.84 9.55 9.17
CA ARG A 168 23.92 8.77 10.01
C ARG A 168 24.57 8.18 11.25
N GLN A 169 25.81 7.73 11.16
CA GLN A 169 26.56 7.19 12.30
C GLN A 169 26.80 8.21 13.41
N ASN A 170 26.88 9.50 13.05
CA ASN A 170 27.17 10.59 13.99
C ASN A 170 25.97 11.52 14.19
N PHE A 171 24.80 11.17 13.65
CA PHE A 171 23.62 12.01 13.73
C PHE A 171 22.97 11.84 15.11
N ASP A 172 22.79 12.95 15.82
CA ASP A 172 22.01 12.98 17.04
C ASP A 172 20.52 13.04 16.67
N TRP A 173 19.81 11.95 16.95
CA TRP A 173 18.37 11.85 16.69
C TRP A 173 17.56 12.52 17.77
N THR A 174 18.16 12.84 18.90
CA THR A 174 17.49 13.46 20.04
C THR A 174 17.60 14.98 19.97
N THR A 175 16.57 15.64 20.48
CA THR A 175 16.59 17.07 20.76
C THR A 175 16.12 17.28 22.20
N PRO A 176 16.35 18.47 22.80
CA PRO A 176 15.75 18.78 24.10
C PRO A 176 14.21 18.61 24.13
N GLU A 177 13.57 18.79 22.98
CA GLU A 177 12.11 18.65 22.80
C GLU A 177 11.67 17.20 22.60
N PHE A 178 12.48 16.39 21.90
CA PHE A 178 12.22 14.97 21.64
C PHE A 178 13.37 14.07 22.11
N PRO A 179 13.61 13.96 23.44
CA PRO A 179 14.73 13.23 24.01
C PRO A 179 14.61 11.70 23.86
N ASP A 180 13.41 11.20 23.54
CA ASP A 180 13.08 9.79 23.35
C ASP A 180 13.27 9.31 21.90
N SER A 181 13.59 10.22 20.97
CA SER A 181 13.77 9.91 19.55
C SER A 181 14.82 8.83 19.29
N THR A 182 14.56 8.02 18.28
CA THR A 182 15.45 6.94 17.83
C THR A 182 15.61 7.00 16.31
N PRO A 183 16.62 6.33 15.70
CA PRO A 183 16.73 6.27 14.25
C PRO A 183 15.50 5.65 13.52
N GLY A 184 14.61 4.96 14.26
CA GLY A 184 13.39 4.35 13.73
C GLY A 184 12.11 5.17 13.95
N ALA A 185 12.14 6.15 14.85
CA ALA A 185 11.01 7.05 15.11
C ALA A 185 11.51 8.38 15.72
N TYR A 186 11.26 9.51 15.04
CA TYR A 186 11.86 10.81 15.37
C TYR A 186 11.06 11.98 14.77
N ALA A 187 11.11 13.16 15.38
CA ALA A 187 10.62 14.39 14.74
C ALA A 187 11.53 14.76 13.56
N LEU A 188 10.95 15.23 12.44
CA LEU A 188 11.74 15.64 11.28
C LEU A 188 12.84 16.64 11.68
N PRO A 189 14.11 16.41 11.31
CA PRO A 189 15.22 17.29 11.69
C PRO A 189 15.30 18.56 10.83
N PHE A 190 14.22 18.90 10.13
CA PHE A 190 14.06 20.03 9.23
C PHE A 190 12.58 20.44 9.19
N PRO A 191 12.27 21.67 8.73
CA PRO A 191 10.90 22.16 8.67
C PRO A 191 9.95 21.31 7.81
N GLU A 192 8.65 21.36 8.11
CA GLU A 192 7.59 20.59 7.44
C GLU A 192 7.63 20.76 5.91
N GLU A 193 7.86 21.98 5.43
CA GLU A 193 7.88 22.32 4.01
C GLU A 193 8.97 21.58 3.22
N VAL A 194 10.03 21.10 3.89
CA VAL A 194 11.13 20.34 3.26
C VAL A 194 10.79 18.84 3.15
N SER A 195 9.75 18.37 3.84
CA SER A 195 9.38 16.96 3.87
C SER A 195 9.02 16.39 2.49
N GLN A 196 9.24 15.08 2.30
CA GLN A 196 8.77 14.38 1.10
C GLN A 196 7.26 14.54 0.92
N THR A 197 6.49 14.55 2.01
CA THR A 197 5.02 14.70 1.96
C THR A 197 4.60 16.03 1.34
N CYS A 198 5.17 17.15 1.81
CA CYS A 198 4.92 18.48 1.22
C CYS A 198 5.37 18.55 -0.23
N TRP A 199 6.54 17.99 -0.54
CA TRP A 199 7.10 17.98 -1.89
C TRP A 199 6.20 17.21 -2.88
N ILE A 200 5.66 16.06 -2.47
CA ILE A 200 4.72 15.26 -3.26
C ILE A 200 3.46 16.06 -3.56
N THR A 201 2.87 16.67 -2.52
CA THR A 201 1.66 17.49 -2.68
C THR A 201 1.92 18.69 -3.58
N MET A 202 3.03 19.40 -3.39
CA MET A 202 3.42 20.55 -4.22
C MET A 202 3.39 20.20 -5.71
N HIS A 203 4.05 19.10 -6.10
CA HIS A 203 4.09 18.68 -7.50
C HIS A 203 2.74 18.22 -8.04
N ALA A 204 1.96 17.52 -7.22
CA ALA A 204 0.59 17.15 -7.59
C ALA A 204 -0.30 18.39 -7.82
N LEU A 205 -0.24 19.39 -6.93
CA LEU A 205 -0.98 20.64 -7.07
C LEU A 205 -0.54 21.41 -8.32
N ASN A 206 0.76 21.46 -8.62
CA ASN A 206 1.28 22.09 -9.83
C ASN A 206 0.75 21.41 -11.09
N PHE A 207 0.80 20.07 -11.14
CA PHE A 207 0.22 19.31 -12.25
C PHE A 207 -1.27 19.60 -12.45
N LEU A 208 -2.06 19.61 -11.38
CA LEU A 208 -3.49 19.92 -11.46
C LEU A 208 -3.74 21.36 -11.94
N ARG A 209 -2.97 22.33 -11.47
CA ARG A 209 -3.04 23.74 -11.90
C ARG A 209 -2.72 23.93 -13.38
N GLU A 210 -1.71 23.22 -13.86
CA GLU A 210 -1.26 23.29 -15.26
C GLU A 210 -2.17 22.51 -16.22
N THR A 211 -2.94 21.56 -15.71
CA THR A 211 -3.87 20.79 -16.55
C THR A 211 -5.05 21.70 -16.94
N PRO A 212 -5.38 21.85 -18.23
CA PRO A 212 -6.61 22.50 -18.67
C PRO A 212 -7.86 21.86 -18.06
N ILE A 213 -8.89 22.66 -17.73
CA ILE A 213 -10.10 22.18 -17.06
C ILE A 213 -10.90 21.16 -17.90
N ASP A 214 -10.83 21.30 -19.21
CA ASP A 214 -11.48 20.46 -20.22
C ASP A 214 -10.67 19.21 -20.60
N GLN A 215 -9.40 19.13 -20.18
CA GLN A 215 -8.58 17.95 -20.39
C GLN A 215 -8.78 16.93 -19.24
N PRO A 216 -9.15 15.67 -19.53
CA PRO A 216 -9.21 14.64 -18.51
C PRO A 216 -7.80 14.33 -17.99
N CYS A 217 -7.66 14.11 -16.68
CA CYS A 217 -6.37 13.80 -16.09
C CYS A 217 -6.46 12.76 -14.98
N TYR A 218 -5.37 12.02 -14.81
CA TYR A 218 -5.16 11.08 -13.72
C TYR A 218 -3.92 11.49 -12.94
N ALA A 219 -4.12 11.83 -11.66
CA ALA A 219 -3.04 12.19 -10.74
C ALA A 219 -2.83 11.07 -9.72
N HIS A 220 -1.73 10.33 -9.86
CA HIS A 220 -1.29 9.35 -8.88
C HIS A 220 -0.49 10.05 -7.77
N ILE A 221 -1.20 10.55 -6.76
CA ILE A 221 -0.60 11.17 -5.57
C ILE A 221 -0.35 10.07 -4.54
N SER A 222 0.91 9.75 -4.28
CA SER A 222 1.29 8.57 -3.52
C SER A 222 2.38 8.88 -2.51
N TYR A 223 1.96 8.94 -1.23
CA TYR A 223 2.82 9.32 -0.12
C TYR A 223 3.65 8.15 0.39
N VAL A 224 4.88 8.46 0.81
CA VAL A 224 5.78 7.51 1.49
C VAL A 224 5.36 7.33 2.95
N GLN A 225 5.09 8.42 3.68
CA GLN A 225 4.58 8.35 5.04
C GLN A 225 3.16 7.73 5.06
N PRO A 226 2.76 7.05 6.15
CA PRO A 226 3.48 6.83 7.41
C PRO A 226 4.41 5.60 7.42
N HIS A 227 4.91 5.16 6.26
CA HIS A 227 5.93 4.11 6.20
C HIS A 227 7.14 4.46 7.10
N SER A 228 7.74 3.42 7.69
CA SER A 228 8.92 3.59 8.53
C SER A 228 10.11 4.23 7.78
N PRO A 229 11.08 4.85 8.48
CA PRO A 229 11.00 5.24 9.88
C PRO A 229 9.87 6.25 10.11
N PHE A 230 9.25 6.16 11.29
CA PHE A 230 8.08 6.96 11.65
C PHE A 230 8.53 8.38 12.01
N CYS A 231 8.36 9.32 11.09
CA CYS A 231 8.93 10.65 11.24
C CYS A 231 8.00 11.74 10.74
N ALA A 232 7.29 12.36 11.68
CA ALA A 232 6.37 13.45 11.42
C ALA A 232 7.02 14.81 11.75
N PRO A 233 6.51 15.93 11.20
CA PRO A 233 6.88 17.26 11.67
C PRO A 233 6.53 17.44 13.15
N ALA A 234 7.39 18.16 13.89
CA ALA A 234 7.29 18.36 15.34
C ALA A 234 5.89 18.84 15.77
N ASP A 235 5.33 19.82 15.06
CA ASP A 235 4.02 20.43 15.34
C ASP A 235 2.88 19.42 15.39
N TYR A 236 2.91 18.36 14.57
CA TYR A 236 1.89 17.30 14.61
C TYR A 236 2.14 16.33 15.76
N ILE A 237 3.39 16.05 16.11
CA ILE A 237 3.74 15.17 17.24
C ILE A 237 3.22 15.77 18.55
N HIS A 238 3.31 17.09 18.73
CA HIS A 238 2.78 17.78 19.91
C HIS A 238 1.26 17.71 20.07
N ARG A 239 0.52 17.45 18.98
CA ARG A 239 -0.94 17.35 19.00
C ARG A 239 -1.44 15.97 19.40
N ILE A 240 -0.54 14.98 19.49
CA ILE A 240 -0.89 13.64 19.93
C ILE A 240 -0.66 13.52 21.43
N ASP A 241 -1.73 13.35 22.20
CA ASP A 241 -1.65 13.00 23.61
C ASP A 241 -1.19 11.53 23.75
N PRO A 242 -0.01 11.24 24.32
CA PRO A 242 0.46 9.87 24.49
C PRO A 242 -0.47 8.99 25.34
N LEU A 243 -1.33 9.59 26.18
CA LEU A 243 -2.28 8.86 27.03
C LEU A 243 -3.50 8.34 26.26
N THR A 244 -3.78 8.88 25.07
CA THR A 244 -4.90 8.40 24.22
C THR A 244 -4.48 7.24 23.31
N LEU A 245 -3.18 6.95 23.22
CA LEU A 245 -2.66 5.87 22.38
C LEU A 245 -3.08 4.50 22.94
N PRO A 246 -3.75 3.64 22.15
CA PRO A 246 -4.13 2.32 22.62
C PRO A 246 -2.88 1.49 22.91
N SER A 247 -2.99 0.59 23.89
CA SER A 247 -1.94 -0.41 24.14
C SER A 247 -1.87 -1.42 22.99
N PRO A 248 -0.70 -2.03 22.73
CA PRO A 248 -0.59 -3.09 21.73
C PRO A 248 -1.41 -4.32 22.09
N VAL A 249 -2.00 -4.94 21.08
CA VAL A 249 -2.57 -6.28 21.19
C VAL A 249 -1.45 -7.27 21.56
N PRO A 250 -1.63 -8.12 22.59
CA PRO A 250 -0.59 -9.06 23.02
C PRO A 250 -0.16 -10.04 21.94
N ALA A 251 1.08 -10.52 22.04
CA ALA A 251 1.64 -11.59 21.21
C ALA A 251 1.12 -12.96 21.70
N GLU A 252 -0.08 -13.33 21.28
CA GLU A 252 -0.77 -14.57 21.66
C GLU A 252 0.06 -15.82 21.33
N TRP A 253 0.79 -15.74 20.21
CA TRP A 253 1.67 -16.80 19.72
C TRP A 253 2.86 -17.12 20.64
N GLU A 254 3.22 -16.27 21.62
CA GLU A 254 4.27 -16.60 22.61
C GLU A 254 3.86 -17.82 23.45
N SER A 255 2.55 -18.03 23.64
CA SER A 255 1.99 -19.07 24.50
C SER A 255 1.20 -20.15 23.76
N ASP A 256 0.94 -19.95 22.46
CA ASP A 256 0.18 -20.89 21.64
C ASP A 256 1.06 -22.07 21.18
N PRO A 257 0.79 -23.32 21.62
CA PRO A 257 1.53 -24.49 21.17
C PRO A 257 1.31 -24.83 19.69
N HIS A 258 0.31 -24.22 19.05
CA HIS A 258 -0.01 -24.36 17.64
C HIS A 258 0.39 -23.15 16.79
N ALA A 259 1.15 -22.21 17.36
CA ALA A 259 1.71 -21.09 16.62
C ALA A 259 2.55 -21.60 15.44
N PRO A 260 2.53 -20.91 14.28
CA PRO A 260 3.38 -21.26 13.16
C PRO A 260 4.85 -21.32 13.58
N ALA A 261 5.57 -22.37 13.17
CA ALA A 261 6.98 -22.57 13.50
C ALA A 261 7.86 -21.38 13.06
N TYR A 262 7.43 -20.64 12.04
CA TYR A 262 8.02 -19.39 11.58
C TYR A 262 8.15 -18.32 12.69
N PHE A 263 7.25 -18.30 13.68
CA PHE A 263 7.30 -17.37 14.82
C PHE A 263 8.30 -17.80 15.90
N SER A 264 8.83 -19.02 15.83
CA SER A 264 9.83 -19.51 16.77
C SER A 264 11.06 -18.62 16.78
N GLY A 265 11.47 -18.17 17.98
CA GLY A 265 12.64 -17.32 18.16
C GLY A 265 12.45 -15.85 17.78
N LYS A 266 11.23 -15.43 17.39
CA LYS A 266 10.89 -14.01 17.29
C LYS A 266 10.74 -13.43 18.70
N THR A 267 11.13 -12.17 18.88
CA THR A 267 10.98 -11.45 20.15
C THR A 267 9.95 -10.33 19.97
N PRO A 268 8.93 -10.22 20.82
CA PRO A 268 7.97 -9.13 20.76
C PRO A 268 8.61 -7.76 20.98
N VAL A 269 8.12 -6.75 20.26
CA VAL A 269 8.48 -5.33 20.46
C VAL A 269 7.98 -4.87 21.85
N LYS A 270 8.86 -4.38 22.76
CA LYS A 270 8.45 -4.08 24.14
C LYS A 270 8.77 -2.68 24.74
N PRO A 271 9.78 -1.86 24.37
CA PRO A 271 9.94 -0.57 25.07
C PRO A 271 9.55 0.72 24.32
N ASN A 272 9.36 0.74 22.99
CA ASN A 272 9.21 2.01 22.23
C ASN A 272 7.91 2.12 21.41
N TRP A 273 6.88 1.33 21.72
CA TRP A 273 5.65 1.32 20.94
C TRP A 273 4.89 2.66 21.02
N GLN A 274 4.91 3.37 22.17
CA GLN A 274 4.26 4.69 22.30
C GLN A 274 4.89 5.69 21.34
N LEU A 275 6.23 5.73 21.28
CA LEU A 275 6.96 6.62 20.39
C LEU A 275 6.61 6.35 18.92
N ILE A 276 6.54 5.08 18.53
CA ILE A 276 6.16 4.65 17.18
C ILE A 276 4.72 5.08 16.86
N ARG A 277 3.74 4.75 17.72
CA ARG A 277 2.33 5.11 17.50
C ARG A 277 2.12 6.62 17.49
N ARG A 278 2.78 7.36 18.38
CA ARG A 278 2.73 8.84 18.42
C ARG A 278 3.14 9.44 17.08
N ASN A 279 4.28 9.03 16.54
CA ASN A 279 4.75 9.52 15.24
C ASN A 279 3.84 9.08 14.10
N TYR A 280 3.34 7.83 14.13
CA TYR A 280 2.43 7.32 13.11
C TYR A 280 1.14 8.15 13.02
N PHE A 281 0.47 8.42 14.16
CA PHE A 281 -0.73 9.24 14.18
C PHE A 281 -0.47 10.71 13.83
N ALA A 282 0.70 11.25 14.21
CA ALA A 282 1.13 12.57 13.78
C ALA A 282 1.32 12.66 12.25
N ASP A 283 1.89 11.62 11.64
CA ASP A 283 1.99 11.52 10.17
C ASP A 283 0.60 11.46 9.52
N LEU A 284 -0.39 10.80 10.13
CA LEU A 284 -1.77 10.82 9.59
C LEU A 284 -2.37 12.23 9.58
N MET A 285 -2.15 13.03 10.63
CA MET A 285 -2.59 14.43 10.66
C MET A 285 -1.91 15.27 9.57
N HIS A 286 -0.61 15.05 9.37
CA HIS A 286 0.13 15.73 8.32
C HIS A 286 -0.39 15.33 6.93
N LEU A 287 -0.63 14.04 6.68
CA LEU A 287 -1.22 13.55 5.44
C LEU A 287 -2.64 14.08 5.20
N ASP A 288 -3.45 14.17 6.25
CA ASP A 288 -4.79 14.75 6.18
C ASP A 288 -4.74 16.23 5.78
N HIS A 289 -3.82 17.00 6.37
CA HIS A 289 -3.61 18.40 6.00
C HIS A 289 -3.23 18.55 4.52
N GLN A 290 -2.33 17.69 4.04
CA GLN A 290 -1.89 17.68 2.64
C GLN A 290 -2.99 17.24 1.67
N LEU A 291 -3.82 16.28 2.08
CA LEU A 291 -5.03 15.89 1.35
C LEU A 291 -5.99 17.10 1.23
N GLY A 292 -6.19 17.85 2.31
CA GLY A 292 -7.02 19.07 2.32
C GLY A 292 -6.62 20.05 1.23
N GLN A 293 -5.32 20.30 1.04
CA GLN A 293 -4.83 21.19 -0.02
C GLN A 293 -5.22 20.70 -1.43
N VAL A 294 -5.22 19.39 -1.66
CA VAL A 294 -5.67 18.81 -2.93
C VAL A 294 -7.17 19.00 -3.12
N LEU A 295 -7.97 18.70 -2.09
CA LEU A 295 -9.43 18.86 -2.14
C LEU A 295 -9.83 20.33 -2.36
N ASP A 296 -9.18 21.25 -1.66
CA ASP A 296 -9.42 22.69 -1.78
C ASP A 296 -9.01 23.22 -3.15
N LEU A 297 -7.93 22.70 -3.74
CA LEU A 297 -7.58 23.05 -5.12
C LEU A 297 -8.65 22.57 -6.11
N LEU A 298 -9.16 21.35 -5.95
CA LEU A 298 -10.21 20.82 -6.83
C LEU A 298 -11.48 21.68 -6.76
N GLU A 299 -11.89 22.12 -5.58
CA GLU A 299 -13.04 23.02 -5.43
C GLU A 299 -12.77 24.41 -6.02
N THR A 300 -11.62 25.01 -5.71
CA THR A 300 -11.30 26.37 -6.18
C THR A 300 -11.13 26.44 -7.71
N GLN A 301 -10.76 25.34 -8.36
CA GLN A 301 -10.72 25.23 -9.82
C GLN A 301 -12.03 24.75 -10.44
N GLY A 302 -13.07 24.48 -9.65
CA GLY A 302 -14.36 23.96 -10.14
C GLY A 302 -14.27 22.55 -10.75
N ARG A 303 -13.31 21.74 -10.29
CA ARG A 303 -13.08 20.35 -10.73
C ARG A 303 -13.77 19.33 -9.83
N ASP A 304 -14.15 19.71 -8.61
CA ASP A 304 -14.74 18.86 -7.58
C ASP A 304 -15.97 18.06 -8.07
N GLN A 305 -16.85 18.69 -8.85
CA GLN A 305 -18.07 18.04 -9.36
C GLN A 305 -17.82 16.99 -10.47
N ASN A 306 -16.61 16.95 -11.03
CA ASN A 306 -16.23 16.02 -12.11
C ASN A 306 -14.96 15.22 -11.76
N THR A 307 -14.66 15.07 -10.47
CA THR A 307 -13.48 14.34 -10.01
C THR A 307 -13.91 13.12 -9.21
N TYR A 308 -13.36 11.96 -9.56
CA TYR A 308 -13.38 10.79 -8.69
C TYR A 308 -12.10 10.77 -7.86
N ILE A 309 -12.23 10.52 -6.55
CA ILE A 309 -11.09 10.36 -5.64
C ILE A 309 -11.13 8.96 -5.06
N VAL A 310 -10.04 8.22 -5.27
CA VAL A 310 -9.80 6.91 -4.68
C VAL A 310 -8.69 7.05 -3.64
N PHE A 311 -9.07 7.18 -2.37
CA PHE A 311 -8.14 7.14 -1.26
C PHE A 311 -7.95 5.69 -0.83
N LEU A 312 -6.71 5.20 -0.85
CA LEU A 312 -6.41 3.83 -0.45
C LEU A 312 -5.00 3.68 0.11
N SER A 313 -4.75 2.55 0.78
CA SER A 313 -3.41 2.06 1.12
C SER A 313 -3.04 0.77 0.38
N ASP A 314 -1.76 0.57 0.11
CA ASP A 314 -1.24 -0.62 -0.54
C ASP A 314 -1.14 -1.82 0.41
N HIS A 315 -0.77 -1.60 1.68
CA HIS A 315 -0.79 -2.58 2.75
C HIS A 315 -0.84 -1.89 4.12
N GLY A 316 -1.07 -2.64 5.20
CA GLY A 316 -1.08 -2.11 6.56
C GLY A 316 0.25 -2.23 7.31
N GLU A 317 0.15 -2.13 8.63
CA GLU A 317 1.23 -2.07 9.61
C GLU A 317 0.70 -2.60 10.95
N LEU A 318 1.52 -3.29 11.74
CA LEU A 318 1.10 -3.86 13.02
C LEU A 318 1.30 -2.91 14.21
N LEU A 319 2.19 -1.91 14.11
CA LEU A 319 2.46 -0.95 15.19
C LEU A 319 2.57 -1.59 16.60
N ALA A 320 3.30 -2.70 16.69
CA ALA A 320 3.51 -3.53 17.88
C ALA A 320 2.35 -4.49 18.27
N ASP A 321 1.21 -4.46 17.58
CA ASP A 321 0.19 -5.51 17.75
C ASP A 321 0.78 -6.88 17.44
N HIS A 322 0.37 -7.88 18.23
CA HIS A 322 0.91 -9.24 18.20
C HIS A 322 2.44 -9.28 18.38
N GLY A 323 3.01 -8.26 19.03
CA GLY A 323 4.46 -8.16 19.26
C GLY A 323 5.27 -7.81 18.01
N PHE A 324 4.64 -7.36 16.93
CA PHE A 324 5.29 -7.16 15.64
C PHE A 324 5.19 -5.74 15.11
N THR A 325 6.19 -5.32 14.34
CA THR A 325 6.13 -4.13 13.47
C THR A 325 6.40 -4.54 12.02
N GLY A 326 5.97 -3.70 11.09
CA GLY A 326 6.05 -3.91 9.66
C GLY A 326 4.94 -4.80 9.12
N LYS A 327 5.29 -5.45 8.00
CA LYS A 327 4.42 -6.25 7.13
C LYS A 327 5.01 -7.65 6.92
N GLU A 328 4.93 -8.22 5.71
CA GLU A 328 5.42 -9.55 5.31
C GLU A 328 4.42 -10.70 5.61
N GLU A 329 4.89 -11.90 5.98
CA GLU A 329 4.09 -13.12 6.21
C GLU A 329 3.11 -13.09 7.40
N ARG A 330 3.01 -11.96 8.11
CA ARG A 330 2.19 -11.79 9.31
C ARG A 330 0.81 -11.26 8.93
N HIS A 331 -0.04 -12.17 8.49
CA HIS A 331 -1.30 -11.83 7.82
C HIS A 331 -2.45 -11.51 8.79
N TYR A 332 -2.18 -10.95 9.96
CA TYR A 332 -3.24 -10.44 10.84
C TYR A 332 -4.08 -9.40 10.09
N ASP A 333 -5.38 -9.35 10.38
CA ASP A 333 -6.35 -8.42 9.78
C ASP A 333 -5.90 -6.97 10.00
N ALA A 334 -5.32 -6.68 11.17
CA ALA A 334 -4.68 -5.40 11.49
C ALA A 334 -3.57 -4.97 10.49
N CYS A 335 -3.01 -5.89 9.70
CA CYS A 335 -2.00 -5.61 8.68
C CYS A 335 -2.56 -5.74 7.25
N ILE A 336 -3.46 -6.71 6.99
CA ILE A 336 -3.92 -7.00 5.63
C ILE A 336 -5.17 -6.23 5.22
N ARG A 337 -5.95 -5.71 6.18
CA ARG A 337 -7.10 -4.85 5.95
C ARG A 337 -6.62 -3.40 5.78
N VAL A 338 -6.84 -2.85 4.59
CA VAL A 338 -6.35 -1.53 4.18
C VAL A 338 -7.48 -0.53 4.10
N SER A 339 -7.15 0.75 4.26
CA SER A 339 -8.14 1.81 4.08
C SER A 339 -8.52 1.93 2.60
N LEU A 340 -9.82 2.08 2.30
CA LEU A 340 -10.33 2.38 0.96
C LEU A 340 -11.58 3.27 1.06
N ILE A 341 -11.52 4.44 0.42
CA ILE A 341 -12.63 5.38 0.29
C ILE A 341 -12.72 5.80 -1.18
N VAL A 342 -13.91 5.72 -1.76
CA VAL A 342 -14.18 6.14 -3.14
C VAL A 342 -15.25 7.23 -3.13
N THR A 343 -14.91 8.39 -3.68
CA THR A 343 -15.82 9.54 -3.85
C THR A 343 -15.88 9.93 -5.33
N GLY A 344 -16.96 10.56 -5.76
CA GLY A 344 -17.09 11.07 -7.12
C GLY A 344 -18.55 11.23 -7.57
N PRO A 345 -18.75 11.80 -8.78
CA PRO A 345 -20.08 12.06 -9.31
C PRO A 345 -20.89 10.77 -9.48
N GLY A 346 -22.19 10.82 -9.11
CA GLY A 346 -23.11 9.69 -9.25
C GLY A 346 -22.94 8.56 -8.22
N LEU A 347 -21.98 8.67 -7.29
CA LEU A 347 -21.79 7.71 -6.19
C LEU A 347 -22.62 8.11 -4.97
N ARG A 348 -22.95 7.15 -4.10
CA ARG A 348 -23.59 7.43 -2.82
C ARG A 348 -22.61 8.12 -1.88
N GLN A 349 -23.13 9.09 -1.13
CA GLN A 349 -22.41 9.84 -0.10
C GLN A 349 -22.65 9.24 1.28
N GLY A 350 -21.64 9.30 2.15
CA GLY A 350 -21.72 8.83 3.54
C GLY A 350 -22.00 7.34 3.70
N GLN A 351 -21.71 6.53 2.68
CA GLN A 351 -21.98 5.09 2.69
C GLN A 351 -20.82 4.33 3.35
N ILE A 352 -21.15 3.34 4.19
CA ILE A 352 -20.22 2.27 4.58
C ILE A 352 -20.63 1.01 3.82
N CYS A 353 -19.69 0.43 3.09
CA CYS A 353 -19.86 -0.82 2.36
C CYS A 353 -19.05 -1.92 3.06
N ASP A 354 -19.76 -2.95 3.53
CA ASP A 354 -19.16 -4.09 4.23
C ASP A 354 -18.86 -5.27 3.29
N ASP A 355 -19.12 -5.13 2.00
CA ASP A 355 -18.76 -6.14 1.00
C ASP A 355 -17.23 -6.27 0.89
N LEU A 356 -16.76 -7.50 0.66
CA LEU A 356 -15.34 -7.81 0.53
C LEU A 356 -14.78 -7.28 -0.80
N VAL A 357 -13.79 -6.41 -0.72
CA VAL A 357 -13.09 -5.84 -1.89
C VAL A 357 -11.59 -6.07 -1.81
N GLN A 358 -10.91 -6.11 -2.96
CA GLN A 358 -9.47 -6.28 -3.04
C GLN A 358 -8.83 -5.24 -3.97
N LEU A 359 -7.51 -5.07 -3.88
CA LEU A 359 -6.81 -4.06 -4.66
C LEU A 359 -6.89 -4.30 -6.19
N GLU A 360 -7.05 -5.55 -6.64
CA GLU A 360 -7.26 -5.85 -8.07
C GLU A 360 -8.57 -5.27 -8.63
N ASP A 361 -9.50 -4.82 -7.78
CA ASP A 361 -10.76 -4.17 -8.22
C ASP A 361 -10.59 -2.70 -8.62
N ILE A 362 -9.48 -2.08 -8.22
CA ILE A 362 -9.23 -0.67 -8.48
C ILE A 362 -9.01 -0.43 -9.97
N CYS A 363 -8.23 -1.30 -10.63
CA CYS A 363 -7.99 -1.24 -12.08
C CYS A 363 -9.31 -1.24 -12.90
N PRO A 364 -10.20 -2.24 -12.77
CA PRO A 364 -11.46 -2.23 -13.50
C PRO A 364 -12.38 -1.07 -13.09
N ALA A 365 -12.36 -0.62 -11.83
CA ALA A 365 -13.13 0.56 -11.42
C ALA A 365 -12.64 1.85 -12.10
N VAL A 366 -11.32 2.08 -12.17
CA VAL A 366 -10.74 3.25 -12.84
C VAL A 366 -11.00 3.21 -14.34
N LEU A 367 -10.96 2.04 -14.96
CA LEU A 367 -11.31 1.88 -16.37
C LEU A 367 -12.80 2.19 -16.62
N GLU A 368 -13.71 1.75 -15.74
CA GLU A 368 -15.13 2.13 -15.81
C GLU A 368 -15.33 3.65 -15.67
N ILE A 369 -14.64 4.30 -14.72
CA ILE A 369 -14.67 5.77 -14.54
C ILE A 369 -14.27 6.48 -15.84
N ALA A 370 -13.23 6.00 -16.51
CA ALA A 370 -12.69 6.60 -17.71
C ALA A 370 -13.41 6.15 -19.00
N ASN A 371 -14.45 5.31 -18.88
CA ASN A 371 -15.12 4.65 -19.99
C ASN A 371 -14.13 3.95 -20.95
N GLN A 372 -13.14 3.29 -20.36
CA GLN A 372 -12.12 2.50 -21.04
C GLN A 372 -12.31 1.01 -20.75
N SER A 373 -11.69 0.18 -21.57
CA SER A 373 -11.61 -1.27 -21.34
C SER A 373 -10.16 -1.68 -21.23
N PHE A 374 -9.90 -2.73 -20.45
CA PHE A 374 -8.55 -3.28 -20.39
C PHE A 374 -8.14 -3.80 -21.78
N PRO A 375 -6.86 -3.64 -22.19
CA PRO A 375 -6.41 -4.16 -23.47
C PRO A 375 -6.65 -5.67 -23.57
N PRO A 376 -7.09 -6.19 -24.72
CA PRO A 376 -7.36 -7.60 -24.87
C PRO A 376 -6.08 -8.41 -24.66
N MET A 377 -6.16 -9.44 -23.82
CA MET A 377 -5.06 -10.38 -23.62
C MET A 377 -4.85 -11.24 -24.89
N PRO A 378 -3.60 -11.53 -25.30
CA PRO A 378 -3.33 -12.32 -26.50
C PRO A 378 -4.04 -13.68 -26.48
N ARG A 379 -4.81 -14.02 -27.53
CA ARG A 379 -5.47 -15.34 -27.66
C ARG A 379 -4.41 -16.45 -27.73
N MET A 380 -4.58 -17.52 -26.96
CA MET A 380 -3.70 -18.70 -27.01
C MET A 380 -3.97 -19.59 -28.23
N GLY A 381 -3.83 -19.06 -29.43
CA GLY A 381 -3.98 -19.82 -30.67
C GLY A 381 -5.37 -20.47 -30.84
N PRO A 382 -5.53 -21.33 -31.86
CA PRO A 382 -6.84 -21.88 -32.27
C PRO A 382 -7.38 -22.99 -31.37
N TYR A 383 -6.72 -23.29 -30.24
CA TYR A 383 -7.03 -24.47 -29.41
C TYR A 383 -7.97 -24.18 -28.24
N LEU A 384 -8.21 -22.92 -27.90
CA LEU A 384 -9.22 -22.53 -26.93
C LEU A 384 -10.60 -22.55 -27.59
N LYS A 385 -11.50 -23.38 -27.08
CA LYS A 385 -12.90 -23.50 -27.53
C LYS A 385 -13.85 -22.52 -26.81
N VAL A 386 -13.29 -21.53 -26.11
CA VAL A 386 -14.05 -20.51 -25.40
C VAL A 386 -13.92 -19.21 -26.20
N GLU A 387 -15.05 -18.56 -26.48
CA GLU A 387 -15.03 -17.26 -27.13
C GLU A 387 -14.31 -16.25 -26.22
N ALA A 388 -13.51 -15.36 -26.81
CA ALA A 388 -12.68 -14.44 -26.03
C ALA A 388 -13.50 -13.47 -25.16
N GLU A 389 -14.77 -13.27 -25.50
CA GLU A 389 -15.74 -12.42 -24.80
C GLU A 389 -16.24 -13.05 -23.48
N ASP A 390 -16.17 -14.37 -23.34
CA ASP A 390 -16.63 -15.10 -22.16
C ASP A 390 -15.54 -15.27 -21.08
N LEU A 391 -14.30 -14.83 -21.38
CA LEU A 391 -13.14 -14.99 -20.52
C LEU A 391 -12.89 -13.70 -19.71
N PRO A 392 -13.00 -13.72 -18.37
CA PRO A 392 -12.72 -12.54 -17.57
C PRO A 392 -11.26 -12.08 -17.78
N GLN A 393 -11.09 -10.84 -18.23
CA GLN A 393 -9.76 -10.29 -18.53
C GLN A 393 -8.95 -9.96 -17.28
N LEU A 394 -9.64 -9.76 -16.15
CA LEU A 394 -9.06 -9.41 -14.85
C LEU A 394 -9.70 -10.30 -13.75
N PRO A 395 -8.94 -10.64 -12.70
CA PRO A 395 -9.46 -11.33 -11.52
C PRO A 395 -10.39 -10.46 -10.66
N GLY A 396 -10.19 -9.14 -10.67
CA GLY A 396 -11.04 -8.16 -9.99
C GLY A 396 -12.27 -7.77 -10.80
N LYS A 397 -13.22 -7.10 -10.14
CA LYS A 397 -14.41 -6.50 -10.76
C LYS A 397 -14.48 -5.03 -10.36
N SER A 398 -15.08 -4.19 -11.20
CA SER A 398 -15.32 -2.80 -10.82
C SER A 398 -16.16 -2.75 -9.55
N LEU A 399 -15.71 -1.94 -8.58
CA LEU A 399 -16.39 -1.71 -7.30
C LEU A 399 -17.35 -0.51 -7.34
N LEU A 400 -17.50 0.16 -8.50
CA LEU A 400 -18.46 1.24 -8.64
C LEU A 400 -19.94 0.85 -8.43
N PRO A 401 -20.43 -0.35 -8.83
CA PRO A 401 -21.77 -0.80 -8.47
C PRO A 401 -22.02 -0.74 -6.94
N LEU A 402 -21.03 -1.17 -6.14
CA LEU A 402 -21.11 -1.09 -4.68
C LEU A 402 -21.14 0.37 -4.20
N CYS A 403 -20.33 1.25 -4.81
CA CYS A 403 -20.36 2.70 -4.53
C CYS A 403 -21.69 3.37 -4.91
N ARG A 404 -22.43 2.84 -5.89
CA ARG A 404 -23.81 3.24 -6.23
C ARG A 404 -24.85 2.58 -5.31
N GLY A 405 -24.41 1.70 -4.42
CA GLY A 405 -25.18 0.91 -3.45
C GLY A 405 -26.05 -0.16 -4.10
N GLU A 406 -25.62 -0.65 -5.25
CA GLU A 406 -26.08 -1.90 -5.85
C GLU A 406 -25.46 -3.08 -5.09
N ARG A 407 -26.06 -4.27 -5.22
CA ARG A 407 -25.56 -5.51 -4.63
C ARG A 407 -25.50 -6.61 -5.69
N PRO A 408 -24.40 -6.70 -6.45
CA PRO A 408 -24.23 -7.74 -7.45
C PRO A 408 -24.34 -9.13 -6.81
N SER A 409 -25.18 -10.01 -7.35
CA SER A 409 -25.42 -11.35 -6.80
C SER A 409 -24.22 -12.29 -6.92
N ASP A 410 -23.27 -11.94 -7.79
CA ASP A 410 -22.03 -12.67 -8.08
C ASP A 410 -20.79 -11.96 -7.49
N TRP A 411 -20.99 -11.07 -6.50
CA TRP A 411 -19.88 -10.46 -5.78
C TRP A 411 -19.13 -11.48 -4.93
N ARG A 412 -17.84 -11.24 -4.69
CA ARG A 412 -17.00 -12.21 -3.95
C ARG A 412 -17.43 -12.29 -2.49
N THR A 413 -17.29 -13.48 -1.92
CA THR A 413 -17.53 -13.76 -0.49
C THR A 413 -16.25 -14.02 0.29
N ALA A 414 -15.11 -14.09 -0.40
CA ALA A 414 -13.80 -14.31 0.19
C ALA A 414 -12.73 -13.51 -0.56
N ALA A 415 -11.80 -12.94 0.19
CA ALA A 415 -10.56 -12.38 -0.32
C ALA A 415 -9.43 -13.41 -0.20
N TYR A 416 -8.55 -13.42 -1.20
CA TYR A 416 -7.35 -14.25 -1.21
C TYR A 416 -6.11 -13.39 -1.22
N ARG A 417 -5.09 -13.81 -0.48
CA ARG A 417 -3.76 -13.23 -0.62
C ARG A 417 -2.62 -14.19 -0.32
N GLY A 418 -1.45 -13.87 -0.88
CA GLY A 418 -0.19 -14.58 -0.61
C GLY A 418 0.95 -13.64 -0.28
N SER A 419 1.87 -14.07 0.60
CA SER A 419 3.20 -13.49 0.76
C SER A 419 4.23 -14.55 0.37
N TYR A 420 5.29 -14.14 -0.34
CA TYR A 420 6.26 -15.06 -0.94
C TYR A 420 7.64 -14.97 -0.30
N ASN A 421 7.91 -13.99 0.55
CA ASN A 421 9.19 -13.86 1.27
C ASN A 421 10.44 -14.02 0.39
N ALA A 422 10.33 -13.74 -0.92
CA ALA A 422 11.25 -14.22 -1.95
C ALA A 422 12.64 -13.57 -1.85
N ILE A 423 12.75 -12.40 -1.22
CA ILE A 423 14.06 -11.77 -0.93
C ILE A 423 14.78 -12.51 0.22
N ARG A 424 14.04 -12.99 1.22
CA ARG A 424 14.61 -13.63 2.42
C ARG A 424 14.75 -15.15 2.24
N SER A 425 13.87 -15.77 1.46
CA SER A 425 13.85 -17.20 1.19
C SER A 425 13.12 -17.51 -0.11
N VAL A 426 13.77 -18.27 -0.99
CA VAL A 426 13.16 -18.83 -2.21
C VAL A 426 12.42 -20.15 -1.94
N ASN A 427 12.39 -20.62 -0.69
CA ASN A 427 11.72 -21.86 -0.32
C ASN A 427 10.20 -21.63 -0.24
N PRO A 428 9.38 -22.34 -1.04
CA PRO A 428 7.92 -22.22 -0.96
C PRO A 428 7.33 -22.62 0.39
N GLY A 429 8.11 -23.29 1.25
CA GLY A 429 7.80 -23.52 2.66
C GLY A 429 7.54 -22.23 3.44
N ASP A 430 8.15 -21.11 3.03
CA ASP A 430 8.10 -19.83 3.73
C ASP A 430 7.02 -18.88 3.17
N TRP A 431 6.15 -19.39 2.29
CA TRP A 431 5.09 -18.61 1.65
C TRP A 431 3.78 -18.74 2.42
N ALA A 432 3.30 -17.65 2.99
CA ALA A 432 1.99 -17.64 3.65
C ALA A 432 0.87 -17.46 2.62
N GLN A 433 -0.18 -18.28 2.71
CA GLN A 433 -1.39 -18.14 1.89
C GLN A 433 -2.61 -17.98 2.81
N THR A 434 -3.45 -16.99 2.52
CA THR A 434 -4.57 -16.61 3.38
C THR A 434 -5.86 -16.47 2.59
N ILE A 435 -6.92 -17.02 3.17
CA ILE A 435 -8.31 -16.69 2.82
C ILE A 435 -8.91 -15.84 3.94
N ARG A 436 -9.59 -14.76 3.58
CA ARG A 436 -10.32 -13.88 4.50
C ARG A 436 -11.77 -13.77 4.03
N THR A 437 -12.70 -14.18 4.88
CA THR A 437 -14.16 -14.05 4.70
C THR A 437 -14.69 -12.96 5.63
N ASP A 438 -15.98 -12.65 5.59
CA ASP A 438 -16.62 -11.72 6.53
C ASP A 438 -16.44 -12.11 8.01
N GLN A 439 -16.39 -13.42 8.28
CA GLN A 439 -16.28 -13.95 9.64
C GLN A 439 -14.91 -14.53 9.98
N TYR A 440 -14.21 -15.15 9.04
CA TYR A 440 -13.01 -15.93 9.34
C TYR A 440 -11.79 -15.47 8.55
N ARG A 441 -10.63 -15.51 9.22
CA ARG A 441 -9.33 -15.55 8.54
C ARG A 441 -8.67 -16.90 8.76
N TYR A 442 -8.23 -17.53 7.67
CA TYR A 442 -7.41 -18.73 7.72
C TYR A 442 -6.12 -18.55 6.93
N THR A 443 -4.98 -18.77 7.60
CA THR A 443 -3.64 -18.76 6.97
C THR A 443 -2.99 -20.12 7.08
N ILE A 444 -2.42 -20.59 5.98
CA ILE A 444 -1.52 -21.75 5.96
C ILE A 444 -0.07 -21.29 5.75
N TYR A 445 0.81 -21.85 6.58
CA TYR A 445 2.26 -21.73 6.45
C TYR A 445 2.80 -23.13 6.09
N PRO A 446 3.15 -23.39 4.81
CA PRO A 446 3.45 -24.74 4.34
C PRO A 446 4.55 -25.41 5.17
N LYS A 447 4.25 -26.58 5.76
CA LYS A 447 5.12 -27.33 6.69
C LYS A 447 5.44 -26.61 8.01
N GLN A 448 4.88 -25.43 8.25
CA GLN A 448 5.13 -24.61 9.44
C GLN A 448 3.88 -24.44 10.31
N GLY A 449 2.70 -24.85 9.84
CA GLY A 449 1.46 -24.82 10.62
C GLY A 449 0.42 -23.91 9.98
N GLY A 450 -0.46 -23.33 10.80
CA GLY A 450 -1.51 -22.45 10.34
C GLY A 450 -2.13 -21.64 11.47
N GLN A 451 -2.95 -20.67 11.10
CA GLN A 451 -3.73 -19.87 12.03
C GLN A 451 -5.17 -19.78 11.53
N LEU A 452 -6.14 -19.90 12.43
CA LEU A 452 -7.57 -19.69 12.16
C LEU A 452 -8.15 -18.76 13.23
N PHE A 453 -8.80 -17.68 12.81
CA PHE A 453 -9.45 -16.73 13.72
C PHE A 453 -10.89 -16.44 13.28
N ASP A 454 -11.80 -16.29 14.26
CA ASP A 454 -13.21 -15.90 14.10
C ASP A 454 -13.31 -14.39 14.39
N LEU A 455 -13.17 -13.57 13.35
CA LEU A 455 -13.04 -12.11 13.41
C LEU A 455 -14.27 -11.42 14.03
N GLN A 456 -15.44 -12.07 14.02
CA GLN A 456 -16.63 -11.51 14.68
C GLN A 456 -16.62 -11.71 16.19
N LYS A 457 -15.99 -12.78 16.69
CA LYS A 457 -15.88 -13.07 18.13
C LYS A 457 -14.56 -12.60 18.73
N ASP A 458 -13.53 -12.53 17.90
CA ASP A 458 -12.14 -12.25 18.25
C ASP A 458 -11.51 -11.31 17.21
N PRO A 459 -11.94 -10.03 17.16
CA PRO A 459 -11.46 -9.06 16.18
C PRO A 459 -9.97 -8.70 16.35
N ASP A 460 -9.41 -8.93 17.54
CA ASP A 460 -7.98 -8.76 17.84
C ASP A 460 -7.18 -10.06 17.70
N GLU A 461 -7.78 -11.12 17.15
CA GLU A 461 -7.10 -12.36 16.76
C GLU A 461 -6.22 -12.96 17.87
N GLN A 462 -6.75 -13.06 19.09
CA GLN A 462 -6.03 -13.54 20.27
C GLN A 462 -6.17 -15.05 20.51
N ARG A 463 -7.13 -15.73 19.88
CA ARG A 463 -7.34 -17.17 20.04
C ARG A 463 -7.19 -17.88 18.69
N ASN A 464 -6.05 -18.53 18.49
CA ASN A 464 -5.85 -19.39 17.34
C ASN A 464 -6.70 -20.67 17.44
N LEU A 465 -7.72 -20.77 16.58
CA LEU A 465 -8.67 -21.88 16.51
C LEU A 465 -8.19 -23.02 15.62
N VAL A 466 -6.95 -22.96 15.10
CA VAL A 466 -6.48 -23.90 14.08
C VAL A 466 -6.56 -25.35 14.54
N ALA A 467 -6.38 -25.64 15.83
CA ALA A 467 -6.42 -26.99 16.40
C ALA A 467 -7.74 -27.33 17.12
N ASP A 468 -8.69 -26.39 17.16
CA ASP A 468 -9.94 -26.55 17.88
C ASP A 468 -10.88 -27.55 17.14
N PRO A 469 -11.31 -28.66 17.78
CA PRO A 469 -12.15 -29.65 17.13
C PRO A 469 -13.53 -29.12 16.74
N ASP A 470 -14.06 -28.13 17.44
CA ASP A 470 -15.37 -27.54 17.14
C ASP A 470 -15.34 -26.73 15.82
N TYR A 471 -14.14 -26.29 15.41
CA TYR A 471 -13.90 -25.55 14.17
C TYR A 471 -13.38 -26.42 13.02
N LEU A 472 -13.33 -27.76 13.18
CA LEU A 472 -12.81 -28.68 12.16
C LEU A 472 -13.50 -28.51 10.81
N LYS A 473 -14.84 -28.45 10.80
CA LYS A 473 -15.63 -28.33 9.57
C LYS A 473 -15.36 -27.00 8.85
N ILE A 474 -15.37 -25.89 9.60
CA ILE A 474 -15.07 -24.55 9.09
C ILE A 474 -13.66 -24.52 8.49
N ARG A 475 -12.66 -25.07 9.20
CA ARG A 475 -11.29 -25.17 8.71
C ARG A 475 -11.19 -25.94 7.40
N GLN A 476 -11.91 -27.05 7.24
CA GLN A 476 -11.91 -27.84 6.00
C GLN A 476 -12.57 -27.08 4.84
N GLU A 477 -13.66 -26.37 5.10
CA GLU A 477 -14.34 -25.52 4.09
C GLU A 477 -13.41 -24.38 3.63
N LEU A 478 -12.76 -23.67 4.56
CA LEU A 478 -11.80 -22.62 4.25
C LEU A 478 -10.56 -23.16 3.52
N GLN A 479 -10.07 -24.34 3.88
CA GLN A 479 -8.98 -25.01 3.16
C GLN A 479 -9.35 -25.33 1.71
N TYR A 480 -10.56 -25.85 1.49
CA TYR A 480 -11.04 -26.17 0.14
C TYR A 480 -11.20 -24.90 -0.70
N GLN A 481 -11.85 -23.86 -0.16
CA GLN A 481 -11.99 -22.56 -0.84
C GLN A 481 -10.63 -21.92 -1.12
N LEU A 482 -9.70 -21.96 -0.17
CA LEU A 482 -8.34 -21.45 -0.36
C LEU A 482 -7.63 -22.18 -1.51
N MET A 483 -7.78 -23.50 -1.61
CA MET A 483 -7.23 -24.27 -2.73
C MET A 483 -7.82 -23.82 -4.07
N GLU A 484 -9.14 -23.62 -4.16
CA GLU A 484 -9.78 -23.09 -5.37
C GLU A 484 -9.23 -21.71 -5.74
N LEU A 485 -9.11 -20.79 -4.77
CA LEU A 485 -8.56 -19.44 -5.00
C LEU A 485 -7.09 -19.47 -5.46
N ILE A 486 -6.26 -20.35 -4.88
CA ILE A 486 -4.87 -20.57 -5.31
C ILE A 486 -4.79 -21.02 -6.77
N ILE A 487 -5.70 -21.89 -7.20
CA ILE A 487 -5.77 -22.38 -8.59
C ILE A 487 -6.21 -21.24 -9.52
N LEU A 488 -7.25 -20.50 -9.12
CA LEU A 488 -7.81 -19.40 -9.91
C LEU A 488 -6.84 -18.22 -10.08
N GLN A 489 -5.90 -18.02 -9.16
CA GLN A 489 -4.83 -17.02 -9.29
C GLN A 489 -3.92 -17.19 -10.52
N VAL A 490 -3.87 -18.39 -11.11
CA VAL A 490 -3.09 -18.63 -12.33
C VAL A 490 -3.77 -17.98 -13.54
N TYR A 491 -5.06 -17.65 -13.44
CA TYR A 491 -5.83 -17.02 -14.49
C TYR A 491 -5.86 -15.49 -14.32
N PRO A 492 -5.79 -14.66 -15.39
CA PRO A 492 -5.75 -15.03 -16.81
C PRO A 492 -4.35 -15.23 -17.43
N LYS A 493 -3.30 -15.61 -16.67
CA LYS A 493 -1.99 -15.94 -17.26
C LYS A 493 -1.80 -17.43 -17.53
N THR A 494 -1.85 -17.81 -18.80
CA THR A 494 -1.35 -19.13 -19.19
C THR A 494 0.18 -19.12 -19.35
N ARG A 495 0.82 -20.16 -18.83
CA ARG A 495 2.27 -20.38 -18.90
C ARG A 495 2.86 -20.53 -20.31
N ARG A 496 2.06 -20.56 -21.38
CA ARG A 496 2.61 -20.58 -22.75
C ARG A 496 3.21 -19.21 -23.12
N SER A 497 2.71 -18.12 -22.53
CA SER A 497 3.14 -16.75 -22.83
C SER A 497 4.48 -16.36 -22.21
N LEU A 498 4.96 -17.08 -21.18
CA LEU A 498 6.32 -16.92 -20.65
C LEU A 498 7.38 -17.63 -21.51
N PHE A 499 6.99 -18.61 -22.33
CA PHE A 499 7.90 -19.32 -23.24
C PHE A 499 8.29 -18.51 -24.48
N ALA A 500 7.49 -17.50 -24.86
CA ALA A 500 7.74 -16.67 -26.05
C ALA A 500 8.66 -15.46 -25.78
N LEU A 501 8.93 -15.14 -24.51
CA LEU A 501 9.79 -14.02 -24.09
C LEU A 501 11.24 -14.42 -23.76
N GLY A 502 11.64 -15.67 -24.08
CA GLY A 502 13.04 -16.07 -24.06
C GLY A 502 13.72 -16.10 -22.69
N VAL A 503 12.96 -16.14 -21.59
CA VAL A 503 13.53 -16.29 -20.24
C VAL A 503 13.77 -17.78 -19.97
N HIS A 504 15.05 -18.16 -20.01
CA HIS A 504 15.57 -19.39 -19.42
C HIS A 504 15.97 -19.18 -17.97
#